data_AF-A0A4W5N9N0-F1
#
_entry.id   AF-A0A4W5N9N0-F1
#
_cell.length_a   1.000
_cell.length_b   1.000
_cell.length_c   1.000
_cell.angle_alpha   90.00
_cell.angle_beta   90.00
_cell.angle_gamma   90.00
#
_symmetry.space_group_name_H-M   'P 1'
#
loop_
_entity.id
_entity.type
_entity.pdbx_description
1 polymer ?
#
loop_
_entity_poly.entity_id
_entity_poly.type
_entity_poly.pdbx_seq_one_letter_code
_entity_poly.pdbx_strand_id
1 'polypeptide(L)'
;PEACGKGSSWKVKVHQGSVLLAGSITLDLTSPADAPVGEYSLSVKTSATASVGSSLGKLLLLFNPWCQEDWVHLPEEEERQEYVMREQGLVYKGSEKYISSMAWNFGQFEDDIVDICLKLLDVNPKCLSDPAKDFSARCNPIYVSRVVSAMINANDDRGVLMGRWDGQYDGGMSPTHWNGSVEVLRRWLKYGSNPVKYGQCWVFAAVMCTVLRCLGIPCRVVTNFQSAHDTDKNLTIDDFFSDYGVRPKQSPDSVWNYHVWVEAWMRRPDLSAGSLYDGWQAVDPTPQEKSTDVYCCGPAPVKAILQGHVDLKFDVPFVFAEVNADRVTWMVLADGSKKKIFTDSGSVGQNISTKAVGSDKRVDITANYKHAEGWY
;
A
#
# COMPACT_ATOMS: atom_id res chain seq x y z
N PRO A 1 -2.56 17.09 12.48
CA PRO A 1 -2.49 15.75 13.07
C PRO A 1 -3.66 15.60 14.04
N GLU A 2 -4.76 15.04 13.55
CA GLU A 2 -5.79 14.53 14.45
C GLU A 2 -5.15 13.39 15.22
N ALA A 3 -5.06 13.59 16.53
CA ALA A 3 -4.31 12.74 17.43
C ALA A 3 -4.84 11.29 17.34
N CYS A 4 -3.92 10.31 17.31
CA CYS A 4 -4.22 8.99 17.87
C CYS A 4 -4.98 9.21 19.19
N GLY A 5 -6.05 8.45 19.44
CA GLY A 5 -6.95 8.66 20.58
C GLY A 5 -6.19 8.78 21.90
N LYS A 6 -6.86 9.14 23.01
CA LYS A 6 -6.22 9.10 24.34
C LYS A 6 -5.85 7.66 24.70
N GLY A 7 -4.74 7.17 24.16
CA GLY A 7 -4.20 5.84 24.36
C GLY A 7 -3.77 5.64 25.81
N SER A 8 -3.71 4.39 26.20
CA SER A 8 -3.13 4.01 27.48
C SER A 8 -1.66 4.47 27.55
N SER A 9 -1.09 4.58 28.75
CA SER A 9 0.34 4.84 28.88
C SER A 9 1.13 3.54 28.81
N TRP A 10 2.43 3.62 28.53
CA TRP A 10 3.37 2.53 28.81
C TRP A 10 3.24 2.09 30.27
N LYS A 11 3.24 0.77 30.50
CA LYS A 11 3.14 0.17 31.83
C LYS A 11 4.29 -0.79 32.06
N VAL A 12 4.79 -0.82 33.28
CA VAL A 12 5.76 -1.81 33.76
C VAL A 12 5.25 -2.37 35.08
N LYS A 13 5.31 -3.70 35.23
CA LYS A 13 4.98 -4.38 36.49
C LYS A 13 5.97 -5.50 36.76
N VAL A 14 6.17 -5.83 38.03
CA VAL A 14 6.94 -7.01 38.42
C VAL A 14 6.14 -8.27 38.05
N HIS A 15 6.77 -9.22 37.37
CA HIS A 15 6.10 -10.42 36.88
C HIS A 15 5.56 -11.27 38.03
N GLN A 16 4.30 -11.71 37.95
CA GLN A 16 3.68 -12.55 38.97
C GLN A 16 4.34 -13.94 38.97
N GLY A 17 4.89 -14.36 40.12
CA GLY A 17 5.63 -15.62 40.24
C GLY A 17 7.15 -15.48 40.11
N SER A 18 7.68 -14.26 39.99
CA SER A 18 9.12 -14.04 40.10
C SER A 18 9.62 -14.41 41.50
N VAL A 19 10.36 -15.52 41.58
CA VAL A 19 11.23 -15.79 42.74
C VAL A 19 12.31 -14.73 42.67
N LEU A 20 12.33 -13.80 43.63
CA LEU A 20 13.42 -12.84 43.79
C LEU A 20 14.69 -13.60 44.20
N LEU A 21 15.27 -14.35 43.27
CA LEU A 21 16.63 -14.85 43.38
C LEU A 21 17.51 -13.62 43.59
N ALA A 22 18.40 -13.68 44.58
CA ALA A 22 19.26 -12.56 44.93
C ALA A 22 19.97 -12.01 43.67
N GLY A 23 19.66 -10.77 43.30
CA GLY A 23 20.29 -10.07 42.18
C GLY A 23 19.55 -10.09 40.83
N SER A 24 18.36 -10.69 40.70
CA SER A 24 17.57 -10.66 39.45
C SER A 24 16.10 -10.28 39.66
N ILE A 25 15.53 -9.55 38.70
CA ILE A 25 14.11 -9.15 38.67
C ILE A 25 13.53 -9.36 37.28
N THR A 26 12.31 -9.88 37.20
CA THR A 26 11.57 -10.05 35.94
C THR A 26 10.46 -8.99 35.87
N LEU A 27 10.42 -8.25 34.77
CA LEU A 27 9.47 -7.17 34.53
C LEU A 27 8.61 -7.48 33.30
N ASP A 28 7.30 -7.28 33.41
CA ASP A 28 6.39 -7.25 32.26
C ASP A 28 6.27 -5.80 31.80
N LEU A 29 6.63 -5.54 30.54
CA LEU A 29 6.44 -4.25 29.88
C LEU A 29 5.25 -4.33 28.93
N THR A 30 4.42 -3.29 28.90
CA THR A 30 3.27 -3.19 28.00
C THR A 30 3.26 -1.82 27.34
N SER A 31 3.32 -1.81 26.00
CA SER A 31 3.10 -0.61 25.19
C SER A 31 1.61 -0.35 25.01
N PRO A 32 1.19 0.90 24.78
CA PRO A 32 -0.15 1.16 24.29
C PRO A 32 -0.31 0.70 22.84
N ALA A 33 -1.55 0.41 22.43
CA ALA A 33 -1.87 -0.06 21.09
C ALA A 33 -1.68 1.00 19.99
N ASP A 34 -1.62 2.28 20.38
CA ASP A 34 -1.33 3.43 19.51
C ASP A 34 0.11 3.97 19.73
N ALA A 35 1.01 3.15 20.27
CA ALA A 35 2.43 3.52 20.29
C ALA A 35 2.97 3.63 18.84
N PRO A 36 3.74 4.67 18.51
CA PRO A 36 4.39 4.76 17.20
C PRO A 36 5.26 3.54 16.88
N VAL A 37 5.19 3.06 15.64
CA VAL A 37 6.08 1.98 15.20
C VAL A 37 7.49 2.51 14.94
N GLY A 38 8.50 1.70 15.28
CA GLY A 38 9.91 2.03 15.08
C GLY A 38 10.84 1.49 16.15
N GLU A 39 12.10 1.93 16.09
CA GLU A 39 13.12 1.58 17.07
C GLU A 39 13.01 2.46 18.33
N TYR A 40 13.00 1.82 19.49
CA TYR A 40 12.98 2.43 20.82
C TYR A 40 14.27 2.12 21.56
N SER A 41 14.75 3.08 22.34
CA SER A 41 15.81 2.85 23.34
C SER A 41 15.18 2.60 24.71
N LEU A 42 15.47 1.45 25.32
CA LEU A 42 15.01 1.11 26.65
C LEU A 42 16.11 1.39 27.68
N SER A 43 15.79 2.09 28.75
CA SER A 43 16.71 2.35 29.86
C SER A 43 16.00 2.27 31.21
N VAL A 44 16.76 1.94 32.25
CA VAL A 44 16.27 1.86 33.64
C VAL A 44 16.99 2.87 34.51
N LYS A 45 16.23 3.58 35.37
CA LYS A 45 16.78 4.46 36.40
C LYS A 45 16.47 3.87 37.76
N THR A 46 17.50 3.61 38.56
CA THR A 46 17.36 3.23 39.97
C THR A 46 17.74 4.41 40.86
N SER A 47 17.44 4.33 42.16
CA SER A 47 17.89 5.34 43.14
C SER A 47 19.42 5.51 43.15
N ALA A 48 20.17 4.45 42.81
CA ALA A 48 21.63 4.48 42.71
C ALA A 48 22.16 5.06 41.37
N THR A 49 21.36 5.02 40.29
CA THR A 49 21.75 5.49 38.93
C THR A 49 20.91 6.66 38.42
N ALA A 50 20.27 7.39 39.35
CA ALA A 50 19.21 8.36 39.07
C ALA A 50 19.59 9.47 38.06
N SER A 51 20.87 9.86 37.99
CA SER A 51 21.35 10.95 37.13
C SER A 51 21.57 10.58 35.66
N VAL A 52 21.86 9.32 35.33
CA VAL A 52 22.26 8.91 33.95
C VAL A 52 21.33 7.84 33.37
N GLY A 53 20.77 6.96 34.20
CA GLY A 53 20.06 5.76 33.73
C GLY A 53 21.00 4.74 33.06
N SER A 54 20.66 3.46 33.16
CA SER A 54 21.40 2.37 32.53
C SER A 54 20.63 1.89 31.31
N SER A 55 21.29 1.87 30.15
CA SER A 55 20.69 1.34 28.92
C SER A 55 20.46 -0.16 29.06
N LEU A 56 19.26 -0.63 28.72
CA LEU A 56 18.89 -2.04 28.66
C LEU A 56 18.96 -2.58 27.22
N GLY A 57 19.01 -1.71 26.23
CA GLY A 57 19.10 -2.07 24.82
C GLY A 57 18.09 -1.33 23.95
N LYS A 58 17.88 -1.88 22.76
CA LYS A 58 16.92 -1.39 21.78
C LYS A 58 15.75 -2.36 21.67
N LEU A 59 14.57 -1.82 21.40
CA LEU A 59 13.35 -2.58 21.12
C LEU A 59 12.82 -2.12 19.77
N LEU A 60 12.35 -3.05 18.96
CA LEU A 60 11.56 -2.73 17.79
C LEU A 60 10.08 -2.92 18.13
N LEU A 61 9.28 -1.89 17.86
CA LEU A 61 7.82 -1.95 17.99
C LEU A 61 7.17 -1.83 16.61
N LEU A 62 6.25 -2.74 16.33
CA LEU A 62 5.50 -2.84 15.07
C LEU A 62 4.00 -2.72 15.35
N PHE A 63 3.19 -2.56 14.31
CA PHE A 63 1.74 -2.67 14.42
C PHE A 63 1.35 -4.09 14.85
N ASN A 64 0.25 -4.22 15.59
CA ASN A 64 -0.15 -5.48 16.19
C ASN A 64 -1.54 -5.93 15.73
N PRO A 65 -1.63 -6.74 14.65
CA PRO A 65 -2.91 -7.21 14.13
C PRO A 65 -3.60 -8.24 15.04
N TRP A 66 -2.91 -8.76 16.08
CA TRP A 66 -3.52 -9.61 17.12
C TRP A 66 -4.15 -8.80 18.27
N CYS A 67 -3.85 -7.51 18.40
CA CYS A 67 -4.37 -6.66 19.47
C CYS A 67 -5.69 -6.00 19.07
N GLN A 68 -6.79 -6.29 19.77
CA GLN A 68 -8.13 -5.73 19.47
C GLN A 68 -8.21 -4.19 19.54
N GLU A 69 -7.36 -3.56 20.34
CA GLU A 69 -7.30 -2.11 20.49
C GLU A 69 -6.56 -1.44 19.32
N ASP A 70 -5.70 -2.18 18.61
CA ASP A 70 -4.92 -1.67 17.48
C ASP A 70 -5.84 -1.45 16.26
N TRP A 71 -5.56 -0.40 15.50
CA TRP A 71 -6.31 -0.06 14.30
C TRP A 71 -6.07 -1.03 13.15
N VAL A 72 -5.03 -1.88 13.22
CA VAL A 72 -4.80 -2.95 12.24
C VAL A 72 -5.31 -4.31 12.71
N HIS A 73 -6.09 -4.38 13.79
CA HIS A 73 -6.63 -5.65 14.27
C HIS A 73 -7.41 -6.38 13.18
N LEU A 74 -6.97 -7.58 12.84
CA LEU A 74 -7.62 -8.46 11.89
C LEU A 74 -8.11 -9.68 12.66
N PRO A 75 -9.43 -9.90 12.84
CA PRO A 75 -9.95 -10.84 13.83
C PRO A 75 -9.67 -12.31 13.50
N GLU A 76 -9.68 -12.69 12.22
CA GLU A 76 -9.52 -14.07 11.77
C GLU A 76 -8.05 -14.49 11.75
N GLU A 77 -7.74 -15.64 12.37
CA GLU A 77 -6.34 -16.11 12.49
C GLU A 77 -5.77 -16.53 11.15
N GLU A 78 -6.52 -17.24 10.32
CA GLU A 78 -6.08 -17.69 9.00
C GLU A 78 -5.76 -16.49 8.10
N GLU A 79 -6.53 -15.40 8.22
CA GLU A 79 -6.26 -14.16 7.48
C GLU A 79 -5.00 -13.46 8.00
N ARG A 80 -4.76 -13.42 9.32
CA ARG A 80 -3.48 -12.91 9.88
C ARG A 80 -2.29 -13.73 9.36
N GLN A 81 -2.43 -15.05 9.29
CA GLN A 81 -1.39 -15.92 8.75
C GLN A 81 -1.13 -15.67 7.26
N GLU A 82 -2.16 -15.38 6.45
CA GLU A 82 -1.99 -15.07 5.02
C GLU A 82 -1.47 -13.65 4.78
N TYR A 83 -2.01 -12.66 5.48
CA TYR A 83 -1.84 -11.24 5.18
C TYR A 83 -0.74 -10.56 5.98
N VAL A 84 -0.14 -11.26 6.95
CA VAL A 84 1.02 -10.78 7.73
C VAL A 84 2.18 -11.78 7.66
N MET A 85 1.91 -13.05 7.98
CA MET A 85 2.97 -14.05 8.18
C MET A 85 3.45 -14.74 6.91
N ARG A 86 2.65 -14.77 5.84
CA ARG A 86 3.02 -15.47 4.60
C ARG A 86 4.08 -14.68 3.83
N GLU A 87 5.23 -15.30 3.55
CA GLU A 87 6.33 -14.66 2.82
C GLU A 87 6.32 -14.95 1.30
N GLN A 88 5.49 -15.88 0.82
CA GLN A 88 5.34 -16.19 -0.60
C GLN A 88 3.91 -15.93 -1.06
N GLY A 89 3.75 -15.29 -2.20
CA GLY A 89 2.46 -14.93 -2.75
C GLY A 89 2.35 -15.15 -4.25
N LEU A 90 1.19 -14.74 -4.78
CA LEU A 90 0.88 -14.75 -6.19
C LEU A 90 0.44 -13.36 -6.62
N VAL A 91 0.89 -12.95 -7.80
CA VAL A 91 0.37 -11.78 -8.50
C VAL A 91 -0.30 -12.23 -9.79
N TYR A 92 -1.52 -11.77 -10.06
CA TYR A 92 -2.23 -12.12 -11.29
C TYR A 92 -1.88 -11.14 -12.40
N LYS A 93 -1.76 -11.66 -13.62
CA LYS A 93 -1.37 -10.91 -14.83
C LYS A 93 -2.00 -11.51 -16.08
N GLY A 94 -1.88 -10.81 -17.21
CA GLY A 94 -2.35 -11.26 -18.51
C GLY A 94 -3.46 -10.35 -19.03
N SER A 95 -4.58 -10.93 -19.41
CA SER A 95 -5.79 -10.18 -19.79
C SER A 95 -7.01 -10.75 -19.08
N GLU A 96 -8.14 -10.04 -19.15
CA GLU A 96 -9.41 -10.44 -18.55
C GLU A 96 -9.90 -11.80 -19.03
N LYS A 97 -9.49 -12.24 -20.24
CA LYS A 97 -9.83 -13.55 -20.82
C LYS A 97 -8.83 -14.65 -20.49
N TYR A 98 -7.57 -14.29 -20.24
CA TYR A 98 -6.47 -15.23 -20.03
C TYR A 98 -5.64 -14.80 -18.81
N ILE A 99 -6.20 -15.06 -17.64
CA ILE A 99 -5.57 -14.76 -16.36
C ILE A 99 -4.53 -15.83 -16.05
N SER A 100 -3.30 -15.38 -15.78
CA SER A 100 -2.20 -16.21 -15.28
C SER A 100 -1.68 -15.65 -13.96
N SER A 101 -0.89 -16.43 -13.23
CA SER A 101 -0.26 -16.01 -11.99
C SER A 101 1.26 -16.03 -12.10
N MET A 102 1.91 -15.17 -11.32
CA MET A 102 3.34 -15.12 -11.10
C MET A 102 3.60 -15.32 -9.60
N ALA A 103 4.46 -16.26 -9.24
CA ALA A 103 4.92 -16.41 -7.87
C ALA A 103 5.82 -15.23 -7.48
N TRP A 104 5.67 -14.75 -6.26
CA TRP A 104 6.47 -13.65 -5.72
C TRP A 104 6.96 -13.99 -4.32
N ASN A 105 8.26 -13.77 -4.07
CA ASN A 105 8.84 -13.87 -2.74
C ASN A 105 8.80 -12.50 -2.05
N PHE A 106 7.86 -12.31 -1.11
CA PHE A 106 7.81 -11.10 -0.29
C PHE A 106 9.00 -11.04 0.68
N GLY A 107 9.30 -12.15 1.38
CA GLY A 107 10.47 -12.31 2.24
C GLY A 107 10.61 -11.26 3.36
N GLN A 108 9.51 -10.85 3.99
CA GLN A 108 9.50 -9.79 5.00
C GLN A 108 10.26 -10.14 6.30
N PHE A 109 10.61 -11.41 6.54
CA PHE A 109 11.34 -11.85 7.73
C PHE A 109 12.82 -12.17 7.47
N GLU A 110 13.31 -11.91 6.25
CA GLU A 110 14.74 -11.95 5.94
C GLU A 110 15.51 -10.91 6.79
N ASP A 111 16.70 -11.29 7.27
CA ASP A 111 17.44 -10.63 8.36
C ASP A 111 17.52 -9.10 8.31
N ASP A 112 17.70 -8.52 7.12
CA ASP A 112 17.92 -7.09 6.91
C ASP A 112 16.67 -6.32 6.44
N ILE A 113 15.58 -7.01 6.14
CA ILE A 113 14.40 -6.38 5.53
C ILE A 113 13.70 -5.43 6.50
N VAL A 114 13.64 -5.78 7.79
CA VAL A 114 13.04 -4.90 8.79
C VAL A 114 13.81 -3.59 8.96
N ASP A 115 15.13 -3.65 8.98
CA ASP A 115 15.99 -2.46 9.06
C ASP A 115 15.84 -1.59 7.80
N ILE A 116 15.71 -2.21 6.62
CA ILE A 116 15.45 -1.50 5.37
C ILE A 116 14.08 -0.79 5.39
N CYS A 117 13.04 -1.46 5.91
CA CYS A 117 11.70 -0.89 6.02
C CYS A 117 11.68 0.32 6.99
N LEU A 118 12.39 0.23 8.12
CA LEU A 118 12.54 1.36 9.05
C LEU A 118 13.33 2.50 8.41
N LYS A 119 14.42 2.17 7.70
CA LYS A 119 15.23 3.17 6.98
C LYS A 119 14.40 3.91 5.94
N LEU A 120 13.52 3.21 5.23
CA LEU A 120 12.57 3.79 4.26
C LEU A 120 11.68 4.85 4.94
N LEU A 121 11.16 4.58 6.13
CA LEU A 121 10.42 5.58 6.90
C LEU A 121 11.33 6.75 7.32
N ASP A 122 12.57 6.52 7.71
CA ASP A 122 13.46 7.59 8.20
C ASP A 122 13.97 8.54 7.10
N VAL A 123 14.08 8.06 5.86
CA VAL A 123 14.53 8.88 4.73
C VAL A 123 13.38 9.50 3.93
N ASN A 124 12.14 9.35 4.40
CA ASN A 124 10.99 9.95 3.75
C ASN A 124 11.01 11.49 3.86
N PRO A 125 10.52 12.25 2.86
CA PRO A 125 10.58 13.72 2.87
C PRO A 125 9.98 14.38 4.12
N LYS A 126 8.92 13.82 4.70
CA LYS A 126 8.28 14.34 5.92
C LYS A 126 9.17 14.15 7.14
N CYS A 127 9.82 13.00 7.27
CA CYS A 127 10.81 12.74 8.32
C CYS A 127 12.03 13.65 8.17
N LEU A 128 12.55 13.82 6.95
CA LEU A 128 13.69 14.72 6.71
C LEU A 128 13.37 16.19 7.03
N SER A 129 12.12 16.60 6.84
CA SER A 129 11.66 17.96 7.15
C SER A 129 11.35 18.19 8.62
N ASP A 130 10.68 17.24 9.29
CA ASP A 130 10.28 17.33 10.70
C ASP A 130 10.23 15.92 11.33
N PRO A 131 11.38 15.42 11.83
CA PRO A 131 11.47 14.07 12.38
C PRO A 131 10.53 13.84 13.58
N ALA A 132 10.37 14.83 14.45
CA ALA A 132 9.54 14.70 15.64
C ALA A 132 8.07 14.49 15.27
N LYS A 133 7.58 15.27 14.31
CA LYS A 133 6.21 15.12 13.80
C LYS A 133 6.03 13.79 13.06
N ASP A 134 6.97 13.39 12.21
CA ASP A 134 6.91 12.11 11.50
C ASP A 134 6.89 10.93 12.47
N PHE A 135 7.85 10.87 13.42
CA PHE A 135 7.92 9.81 14.42
C PHE A 135 6.63 9.71 15.24
N SER A 136 6.03 10.84 15.66
CA SER A 136 4.75 10.81 16.38
C SER A 136 3.58 10.30 15.52
N ALA A 137 3.61 10.55 14.21
CA ALA A 137 2.56 10.14 13.29
C ALA A 137 2.63 8.65 12.90
N ARG A 138 3.75 7.97 13.17
CA ARG A 138 3.93 6.53 12.94
C ARG A 138 3.06 5.64 13.84
N CYS A 139 2.27 6.20 14.78
CA CYS A 139 1.19 5.46 15.46
C CYS A 139 0.01 5.14 14.54
N ASN A 140 -0.10 5.82 13.40
CA ASN A 140 -1.28 5.77 12.56
C ASN A 140 -1.01 4.96 11.28
N PRO A 141 -1.67 3.80 11.06
CA PRO A 141 -1.48 2.98 9.87
C PRO A 141 -1.89 3.69 8.56
N ILE A 142 -2.82 4.66 8.63
CA ILE A 142 -3.22 5.51 7.49
C ILE A 142 -2.02 6.35 7.04
N TYR A 143 -1.33 6.98 8.01
CA TYR A 143 -0.15 7.79 7.75
C TYR A 143 0.99 6.95 7.19
N VAL A 144 1.30 5.82 7.84
CA VAL A 144 2.39 4.92 7.44
C VAL A 144 2.13 4.36 6.04
N SER A 145 0.91 3.90 5.74
CA SER A 145 0.58 3.36 4.41
C SER A 145 0.75 4.40 3.31
N ARG A 146 0.36 5.65 3.57
CA ARG A 146 0.52 6.76 2.61
C ARG A 146 1.98 7.17 2.42
N VAL A 147 2.79 7.18 3.48
CA VAL A 147 4.24 7.40 3.38
C VAL A 147 4.92 6.29 2.59
N VAL A 148 4.55 5.04 2.85
CA VAL A 148 5.10 3.88 2.12
C VAL A 148 4.69 3.94 0.65
N SER A 149 3.43 4.24 0.31
CA SER A 149 2.98 4.44 -1.09
C SER A 149 3.88 5.42 -1.85
N ALA A 150 4.19 6.57 -1.26
CA ALA A 150 5.09 7.57 -1.85
C ALA A 150 6.52 7.01 -2.00
N MET A 151 7.07 6.46 -0.92
CA MET A 151 8.47 6.03 -0.86
C MET A 151 8.79 4.78 -1.70
N ILE A 152 7.79 4.04 -2.16
CA ILE A 152 8.02 2.86 -3.00
C ILE A 152 8.39 3.27 -4.44
N ASN A 153 7.87 4.39 -4.94
CA ASN A 153 8.31 4.96 -6.21
C ASN A 153 9.30 6.11 -6.00
N ALA A 154 10.14 6.36 -7.00
CA ALA A 154 11.23 7.34 -6.89
C ALA A 154 10.96 8.67 -7.59
N ASN A 155 9.69 9.00 -7.87
CA ASN A 155 9.38 10.11 -8.77
C ASN A 155 9.60 11.49 -8.13
N ASP A 156 9.37 11.64 -6.83
CA ASP A 156 9.50 12.92 -6.12
C ASP A 156 10.63 12.93 -5.06
N ASP A 157 11.21 11.77 -4.74
CA ASP A 157 12.15 11.61 -3.63
C ASP A 157 13.18 10.48 -3.85
N ARG A 158 13.76 9.95 -2.77
CA ARG A 158 14.73 8.84 -2.76
C ARG A 158 14.06 7.48 -2.63
N GLY A 159 12.87 7.33 -3.20
CA GLY A 159 12.10 6.11 -3.13
C GLY A 159 12.74 4.90 -3.81
N VAL A 160 12.10 3.74 -3.64
CA VAL A 160 12.73 2.43 -3.87
C VAL A 160 12.91 2.12 -5.35
N LEU A 161 11.89 2.33 -6.18
CA LEU A 161 11.85 1.86 -7.56
C LEU A 161 11.69 3.01 -8.57
N MET A 162 12.43 2.93 -9.67
CA MET A 162 12.20 3.77 -10.84
C MET A 162 11.32 3.04 -11.86
N GLY A 163 10.18 3.64 -12.20
CA GLY A 163 9.22 3.07 -13.13
C GLY A 163 9.66 3.18 -14.59
N ARG A 164 9.37 2.16 -15.41
CA ARG A 164 9.61 2.22 -16.86
C ARG A 164 8.70 1.28 -17.67
N TRP A 165 8.05 1.82 -18.70
CA TRP A 165 7.07 1.12 -19.55
C TRP A 165 7.33 1.22 -21.07
N ASP A 166 8.45 1.82 -21.49
CA ASP A 166 8.81 2.03 -22.91
C ASP A 166 9.39 0.77 -23.61
N GLY A 167 9.56 -0.33 -22.87
CA GLY A 167 10.15 -1.57 -23.37
C GLY A 167 11.68 -1.56 -23.45
N GLN A 168 12.35 -0.47 -23.04
CA GLN A 168 13.81 -0.31 -23.08
C GLN A 168 14.37 -0.22 -21.66
N TYR A 169 15.11 -1.25 -21.22
CA TYR A 169 15.55 -1.37 -19.83
C TYR A 169 17.07 -1.23 -19.64
N ASP A 170 17.73 -0.51 -20.54
CA ASP A 170 19.17 -0.24 -20.44
C ASP A 170 19.51 0.47 -19.11
N GLY A 171 20.63 0.06 -18.51
CA GLY A 171 21.09 0.59 -17.22
C GLY A 171 20.34 0.07 -15.98
N GLY A 172 19.46 -0.93 -16.15
CA GLY A 172 18.73 -1.59 -15.07
C GLY A 172 18.34 -3.02 -15.42
N MET A 173 17.39 -3.56 -14.65
CA MET A 173 16.75 -4.85 -14.93
C MET A 173 15.39 -4.63 -15.58
N SER A 174 15.01 -5.52 -16.50
CA SER A 174 13.62 -5.61 -16.96
C SER A 174 12.69 -5.81 -15.76
N PRO A 175 11.54 -5.12 -15.65
CA PRO A 175 10.55 -5.34 -14.59
C PRO A 175 10.11 -6.80 -14.45
N THR A 176 10.15 -7.58 -15.54
CA THR A 176 9.80 -9.01 -15.56
C THR A 176 10.91 -9.93 -15.03
N HIS A 177 12.10 -9.39 -14.73
CA HIS A 177 13.21 -10.14 -14.14
C HIS A 177 12.95 -10.44 -12.65
N TRP A 178 12.31 -9.52 -11.95
CA TRP A 178 12.07 -9.63 -10.51
C TRP A 178 11.07 -10.75 -10.21
N ASN A 179 11.39 -11.53 -9.19
CA ASN A 179 10.54 -12.59 -8.63
C ASN A 179 10.37 -12.45 -7.11
N GLY A 180 10.82 -11.33 -6.53
CA GLY A 180 10.75 -11.08 -5.10
C GLY A 180 11.18 -9.68 -4.71
N SER A 181 10.76 -9.26 -3.51
CA SER A 181 11.00 -7.91 -2.98
C SER A 181 12.36 -7.77 -2.31
N VAL A 182 12.89 -8.86 -1.77
CA VAL A 182 14.12 -8.90 -0.96
C VAL A 182 15.30 -8.32 -1.73
N GLU A 183 15.52 -8.76 -2.97
CA GLU A 183 16.63 -8.27 -3.77
C GLU A 183 16.49 -6.78 -4.12
N VAL A 184 15.27 -6.32 -4.41
CA VAL A 184 14.98 -4.92 -4.70
C VAL A 184 15.33 -4.04 -3.49
N LEU A 185 14.82 -4.39 -2.31
CA LEU A 185 15.05 -3.64 -1.07
C LEU A 185 16.53 -3.64 -0.67
N ARG A 186 17.20 -4.80 -0.77
CA ARG A 186 18.66 -4.91 -0.51
C ARG A 186 19.48 -4.05 -1.47
N ARG A 187 19.14 -4.04 -2.77
CA ARG A 187 19.83 -3.18 -3.74
C ARG A 187 19.63 -1.71 -3.43
N TRP A 188 18.39 -1.29 -3.11
CA TRP A 188 18.11 0.10 -2.73
C TRP A 188 18.98 0.55 -1.55
N LEU A 189 19.05 -0.25 -0.48
CA LEU A 189 19.92 0.05 0.67
C LEU A 189 21.40 0.06 0.29
N LYS A 190 21.88 -0.99 -0.40
CA LYS A 190 23.29 -1.16 -0.80
C LYS A 190 23.82 0.03 -1.61
N TYR A 191 22.97 0.61 -2.46
CA TYR A 191 23.33 1.75 -3.29
C TYR A 191 22.97 3.11 -2.65
N GLY A 192 22.85 3.17 -1.32
CA GLY A 192 22.70 4.43 -0.58
C GLY A 192 21.32 5.07 -0.72
N SER A 193 20.27 4.26 -0.76
CA SER A 193 18.89 4.68 -1.01
C SER A 193 18.72 5.36 -2.38
N ASN A 194 19.46 4.88 -3.39
CA ASN A 194 19.25 5.29 -4.77
C ASN A 194 18.21 4.37 -5.45
N PRO A 195 17.37 4.90 -6.35
CA PRO A 195 16.30 4.14 -6.99
C PRO A 195 16.79 2.91 -7.76
N VAL A 196 16.10 1.78 -7.56
CA VAL A 196 16.34 0.52 -8.26
C VAL A 196 15.63 0.55 -9.61
N LYS A 197 16.39 0.29 -10.66
CA LYS A 197 15.92 0.28 -12.05
C LYS A 197 15.67 -1.17 -12.51
N TYR A 198 14.50 -1.55 -13.01
CA TYR A 198 13.23 -0.80 -13.12
C TYR A 198 12.07 -1.60 -12.53
N GLY A 199 10.96 -0.92 -12.26
CA GLY A 199 9.70 -1.52 -11.81
C GLY A 199 8.52 -1.19 -12.74
N GLN A 200 7.48 -2.02 -12.65
CA GLN A 200 6.13 -1.75 -13.16
C GLN A 200 5.12 -2.07 -12.04
N CYS A 201 3.84 -1.80 -12.24
CA CYS A 201 2.81 -1.82 -11.19
C CYS A 201 2.89 -3.03 -10.25
N TRP A 202 3.02 -4.26 -10.78
CA TRP A 202 3.14 -5.46 -9.95
C TRP A 202 4.40 -5.50 -9.08
N VAL A 203 5.52 -4.95 -9.56
CA VAL A 203 6.77 -4.84 -8.79
C VAL A 203 6.59 -3.84 -7.66
N PHE A 204 6.01 -2.66 -7.95
CA PHE A 204 5.72 -1.67 -6.91
C PHE A 204 4.77 -2.22 -5.85
N ALA A 205 3.64 -2.79 -6.26
CA ALA A 205 2.66 -3.37 -5.35
C ALA A 205 3.25 -4.49 -4.50
N ALA A 206 4.04 -5.40 -5.09
CA ALA A 206 4.60 -6.51 -4.34
C ALA A 206 5.70 -6.09 -3.35
N VAL A 207 6.53 -5.09 -3.70
CA VAL A 207 7.50 -4.50 -2.76
C VAL A 207 6.78 -3.74 -1.64
N MET A 208 5.73 -2.98 -1.97
CA MET A 208 4.90 -2.31 -0.97
C MET A 208 4.24 -3.32 -0.01
N CYS A 209 3.71 -4.42 -0.53
CA CYS A 209 3.14 -5.50 0.27
C CYS A 209 4.17 -6.05 1.28
N THR A 210 5.40 -6.29 0.85
CA THR A 210 6.50 -6.69 1.76
C THR A 210 6.70 -5.66 2.88
N VAL A 211 6.80 -4.38 2.56
CA VAL A 211 7.06 -3.32 3.56
C VAL A 211 5.90 -3.22 4.56
N LEU A 212 4.65 -3.23 4.09
CA LEU A 212 3.49 -3.16 4.98
C LEU A 212 3.36 -4.38 5.89
N ARG A 213 3.56 -5.59 5.35
CA ARG A 213 3.58 -6.83 6.16
C ARG A 213 4.70 -6.82 7.19
N CYS A 214 5.89 -6.38 6.80
CA CYS A 214 7.04 -6.24 7.70
C CYS A 214 6.74 -5.28 8.87
N LEU A 215 6.01 -4.18 8.59
CA LEU A 215 5.60 -3.21 9.61
C LEU A 215 4.41 -3.67 10.47
N GLY A 216 3.82 -4.84 10.18
CA GLY A 216 2.69 -5.40 10.92
C GLY A 216 1.30 -4.97 10.41
N ILE A 217 1.22 -4.31 9.25
CA ILE A 217 -0.07 -3.95 8.62
C ILE A 217 -0.52 -5.11 7.72
N PRO A 218 -1.66 -5.78 8.00
CA PRO A 218 -2.14 -6.85 7.13
C PRO A 218 -2.39 -6.32 5.71
N CYS A 219 -1.81 -6.99 4.72
CA CYS A 219 -1.75 -6.46 3.37
C CYS A 219 -1.85 -7.59 2.33
N ARG A 220 -2.54 -7.33 1.21
CA ARG A 220 -2.64 -8.25 0.07
C ARG A 220 -2.50 -7.52 -1.26
N VAL A 221 -1.93 -8.20 -2.25
CA VAL A 221 -1.81 -7.69 -3.62
C VAL A 221 -3.13 -7.91 -4.37
N VAL A 222 -3.55 -6.91 -5.13
CA VAL A 222 -4.78 -6.93 -5.92
C VAL A 222 -4.45 -6.60 -7.37
N THR A 223 -4.99 -7.39 -8.30
CA THR A 223 -4.90 -7.14 -9.74
C THR A 223 -6.28 -6.76 -10.27
N ASN A 224 -6.38 -5.63 -10.96
CA ASN A 224 -7.55 -5.22 -11.74
C ASN A 224 -7.28 -5.42 -13.24
N PHE A 225 -8.17 -6.08 -13.98
CA PHE A 225 -8.05 -6.21 -15.43
C PHE A 225 -8.89 -5.15 -16.14
N GLN A 226 -8.44 -4.70 -17.32
CA GLN A 226 -9.05 -3.53 -17.99
C GLN A 226 -9.09 -2.32 -17.05
N SER A 227 -7.95 -1.98 -16.45
CA SER A 227 -7.86 -0.90 -15.47
C SER A 227 -7.77 0.44 -16.21
N ALA A 228 -8.71 1.32 -15.93
CA ALA A 228 -8.68 2.67 -16.48
C ALA A 228 -7.61 3.52 -15.78
N HIS A 229 -6.94 4.37 -16.54
CA HIS A 229 -6.09 5.44 -16.04
C HIS A 229 -6.69 6.76 -16.53
N ASP A 230 -7.59 7.32 -15.72
CA ASP A 230 -8.29 8.59 -15.95
C ASP A 230 -7.41 9.74 -15.44
N THR A 231 -6.94 10.58 -16.36
CA THR A 231 -6.00 11.68 -16.07
C THR A 231 -6.69 13.02 -15.80
N ASP A 232 -7.99 13.16 -16.08
CA ASP A 232 -8.72 14.42 -15.94
C ASP A 232 -9.87 14.38 -14.92
N LYS A 233 -10.09 13.21 -14.29
CA LYS A 233 -11.06 12.95 -13.21
C LYS A 233 -12.50 13.11 -13.65
N ASN A 234 -12.78 12.89 -14.93
CA ASN A 234 -14.13 12.99 -15.48
C ASN A 234 -14.90 11.64 -15.45
N LEU A 235 -14.26 10.55 -14.95
CA LEU A 235 -14.78 9.19 -14.90
C LEU A 235 -15.01 8.55 -16.28
N THR A 236 -14.36 9.07 -17.32
CA THR A 236 -14.42 8.56 -18.67
C THR A 236 -13.01 8.41 -19.25
N ILE A 237 -12.83 7.40 -20.09
CA ILE A 237 -11.60 7.17 -20.84
C ILE A 237 -11.89 7.41 -22.32
N ASP A 238 -11.25 8.44 -22.87
CA ASP A 238 -11.54 8.89 -24.23
C ASP A 238 -10.60 8.25 -25.27
N ASP A 239 -11.17 7.45 -26.18
CA ASP A 239 -10.48 6.88 -27.35
C ASP A 239 -10.79 7.72 -28.61
N PHE A 240 -9.78 8.33 -29.24
CA PHE A 240 -9.95 9.20 -30.42
C PHE A 240 -9.49 8.54 -31.73
N PHE A 241 -10.37 8.50 -32.73
CA PHE A 241 -10.07 8.01 -34.09
C PHE A 241 -10.28 9.12 -35.13
N SER A 242 -9.43 9.18 -36.16
CA SER A 242 -9.62 10.13 -37.28
C SER A 242 -10.63 9.61 -38.30
N ASP A 243 -11.27 10.52 -39.03
CA ASP A 243 -12.24 10.23 -40.09
C ASP A 243 -11.63 9.59 -41.36
N TYR A 244 -10.34 9.82 -41.64
CA TYR A 244 -9.62 9.24 -42.80
C TYR A 244 -8.69 8.05 -42.47
N GLY A 245 -8.86 7.38 -41.34
CA GLY A 245 -8.16 6.13 -41.05
C GLY A 245 -8.29 5.64 -39.60
N VAL A 246 -8.01 4.35 -39.36
CA VAL A 246 -8.05 3.72 -38.03
C VAL A 246 -6.80 4.04 -37.19
N ARG A 247 -6.19 5.23 -37.36
CA ARG A 247 -5.03 5.59 -36.53
C ARG A 247 -5.53 6.30 -35.27
N PRO A 248 -5.38 5.68 -34.09
CA PRO A 248 -5.74 6.35 -32.85
C PRO A 248 -4.90 7.62 -32.72
N LYS A 249 -5.53 8.72 -32.35
CA LYS A 249 -4.80 9.88 -31.83
C LYS A 249 -4.39 9.55 -30.39
N GLN A 250 -3.20 9.95 -29.97
CA GLN A 250 -2.78 9.77 -28.57
C GLN A 250 -3.73 10.52 -27.64
N SER A 251 -4.31 9.78 -26.69
CA SER A 251 -5.00 10.29 -25.50
C SER A 251 -4.03 10.16 -24.31
N PRO A 252 -4.06 11.09 -23.33
CA PRO A 252 -3.38 10.87 -22.06
C PRO A 252 -4.02 9.74 -21.25
N ASP A 253 -5.33 9.51 -21.44
CA ASP A 253 -6.04 8.40 -20.82
C ASP A 253 -5.70 7.07 -21.48
N SER A 254 -5.71 6.01 -20.70
CA SER A 254 -5.46 4.67 -21.21
C SER A 254 -6.21 3.61 -20.42
N VAL A 255 -6.50 2.49 -21.06
CA VAL A 255 -6.95 1.27 -20.37
C VAL A 255 -5.81 0.26 -20.41
N TRP A 256 -5.30 -0.08 -19.24
CA TRP A 256 -4.24 -1.06 -19.08
C TRP A 256 -4.86 -2.47 -19.11
N ASN A 257 -4.19 -3.41 -19.78
CA ASN A 257 -4.62 -4.82 -19.78
C ASN A 257 -4.86 -5.34 -18.36
N TYR A 258 -3.97 -4.96 -17.45
CA TYR A 258 -4.15 -5.08 -16.02
C TYR A 258 -3.31 -4.03 -15.29
N HIS A 259 -3.73 -3.69 -14.08
CA HIS A 259 -3.01 -2.88 -13.13
C HIS A 259 -3.00 -3.58 -11.76
N VAL A 260 -1.98 -3.32 -10.95
CA VAL A 260 -1.76 -4.01 -9.68
C VAL A 260 -1.45 -2.99 -8.59
N TRP A 261 -2.21 -3.06 -7.49
CA TRP A 261 -2.02 -2.28 -6.27
C TRP A 261 -2.07 -3.20 -5.04
N VAL A 262 -2.09 -2.63 -3.83
CA VAL A 262 -2.31 -3.39 -2.59
C VAL A 262 -3.56 -2.94 -1.85
N GLU A 263 -4.18 -3.85 -1.12
CA GLU A 263 -5.14 -3.51 -0.08
C GLU A 263 -4.50 -3.69 1.29
N ALA A 264 -4.59 -2.67 2.14
CA ALA A 264 -4.13 -2.68 3.52
C ALA A 264 -5.33 -2.67 4.49
N TRP A 265 -5.32 -3.53 5.51
CA TRP A 265 -6.40 -3.63 6.49
C TRP A 265 -6.17 -2.65 7.64
N MET A 266 -7.10 -1.72 7.85
CA MET A 266 -7.06 -0.77 8.96
C MET A 266 -8.42 -0.13 9.26
N ARG A 267 -8.54 0.49 10.44
CA ARG A 267 -9.64 1.40 10.77
C ARG A 267 -9.48 2.77 10.10
N ARG A 268 -10.61 3.47 9.88
CA ARG A 268 -10.71 4.81 9.29
C ARG A 268 -11.49 5.80 10.16
N PRO A 269 -11.01 6.08 11.40
CA PRO A 269 -11.67 7.02 12.30
C PRO A 269 -11.68 8.47 11.78
N ASP A 270 -10.86 8.78 10.76
CA ASP A 270 -10.81 10.06 10.06
C ASP A 270 -11.99 10.30 9.11
N LEU A 271 -12.69 9.24 8.67
CA LEU A 271 -13.77 9.35 7.68
C LEU A 271 -15.17 9.25 8.28
N SER A 272 -15.33 8.55 9.38
CA SER A 272 -16.63 8.42 10.05
C SER A 272 -16.47 8.20 11.54
N ALA A 273 -17.43 8.69 12.32
CA ALA A 273 -17.46 8.46 13.77
C ALA A 273 -17.69 6.98 14.16
N GLY A 274 -18.12 6.14 13.21
CA GLY A 274 -18.25 4.69 13.37
C GLY A 274 -17.29 3.92 12.44
N SER A 275 -17.40 2.58 12.42
CA SER A 275 -16.55 1.67 11.64
C SER A 275 -16.99 1.51 10.18
N LEU A 276 -17.69 2.49 9.59
CA LEU A 276 -18.33 2.33 8.29
C LEU A 276 -17.31 2.00 7.20
N TYR A 277 -16.16 2.68 7.21
CA TYR A 277 -15.08 2.57 6.23
C TYR A 277 -13.86 1.79 6.74
N ASP A 278 -13.98 1.13 7.89
CA ASP A 278 -12.95 0.21 8.38
C ASP A 278 -12.83 -1.00 7.44
N GLY A 279 -11.65 -1.62 7.44
CA GLY A 279 -11.35 -2.82 6.67
C GLY A 279 -10.32 -2.56 5.56
N TRP A 280 -10.54 -3.15 4.38
CA TRP A 280 -9.62 -3.03 3.26
C TRP A 280 -9.59 -1.62 2.66
N GLN A 281 -8.38 -1.09 2.55
CA GLN A 281 -8.09 0.20 1.92
C GLN A 281 -7.17 -0.02 0.72
N ALA A 282 -7.58 0.39 -0.47
CA ALA A 282 -6.72 0.40 -1.65
C ALA A 282 -5.60 1.43 -1.48
N VAL A 283 -4.36 1.01 -1.72
CA VAL A 283 -3.17 1.83 -1.68
C VAL A 283 -2.32 1.48 -2.90
N ASP A 284 -2.02 2.46 -3.74
CA ASP A 284 -1.26 2.25 -4.96
C ASP A 284 0.10 2.97 -4.89
N PRO A 285 1.22 2.25 -4.95
CA PRO A 285 2.55 2.85 -5.02
C PRO A 285 2.98 3.23 -6.44
N THR A 286 2.20 2.89 -7.47
CA THR A 286 2.53 3.18 -8.87
C THR A 286 2.34 4.68 -9.13
N PRO A 287 3.34 5.38 -9.69
CA PRO A 287 3.27 6.83 -9.90
C PRO A 287 2.42 7.17 -11.12
N GLN A 288 1.10 7.05 -10.98
CA GLN A 288 0.09 7.38 -11.99
C GLN A 288 -0.33 8.86 -11.85
N GLU A 289 -1.01 9.17 -10.75
CA GLU A 289 -1.53 10.50 -10.46
C GLU A 289 -0.92 11.11 -9.19
N LYS A 290 -0.83 12.44 -9.17
CA LYS A 290 -0.36 13.16 -7.99
C LYS A 290 -1.50 13.42 -7.02
N SER A 291 -1.28 13.07 -5.75
CA SER A 291 -2.17 13.40 -4.65
C SER A 291 -1.52 14.42 -3.72
N THR A 292 -2.02 15.66 -3.76
CA THR A 292 -1.38 16.81 -3.08
C THR A 292 0.08 16.97 -3.52
N ASP A 293 0.30 17.04 -4.83
CA ASP A 293 1.58 17.23 -5.52
C ASP A 293 2.64 16.12 -5.38
N VAL A 294 2.32 15.02 -4.67
CA VAL A 294 3.19 13.86 -4.48
C VAL A 294 2.58 12.63 -5.16
N TYR A 295 3.40 11.84 -5.85
CA TYR A 295 3.04 10.53 -6.42
C TYR A 295 2.82 9.51 -5.30
N CYS A 296 1.62 9.54 -4.74
CA CYS A 296 1.11 8.59 -3.78
C CYS A 296 -0.41 8.46 -3.97
N CYS A 297 -0.96 7.29 -3.67
CA CYS A 297 -2.38 7.02 -3.83
C CYS A 297 -2.91 6.21 -2.64
N GLY A 298 -4.02 6.68 -2.08
CA GLY A 298 -4.70 6.06 -0.95
C GLY A 298 -4.12 6.46 0.42
N PRO A 299 -4.59 5.82 1.51
CA PRO A 299 -5.55 4.71 1.54
C PRO A 299 -7.00 5.14 1.18
N ALA A 300 -7.57 4.49 0.17
CA ALA A 300 -8.96 4.66 -0.29
C ALA A 300 -9.82 3.48 0.22
N PRO A 301 -10.91 3.70 0.99
CA PRO A 301 -11.72 2.59 1.47
C PRO A 301 -12.36 1.84 0.30
N VAL A 302 -12.14 0.53 0.20
CA VAL A 302 -12.75 -0.32 -0.85
C VAL A 302 -14.27 -0.23 -0.81
N LYS A 303 -14.84 -0.11 0.40
CA LYS A 303 -16.27 0.13 0.58
C LYS A 303 -16.74 1.49 0.05
N ALA A 304 -15.94 2.54 0.18
CA ALA A 304 -16.29 3.85 -0.39
C ALA A 304 -16.29 3.80 -1.92
N ILE A 305 -15.35 3.05 -2.51
CA ILE A 305 -15.31 2.80 -3.95
C ILE A 305 -16.57 2.05 -4.41
N LEU A 306 -16.93 0.96 -3.72
CA LEU A 306 -18.17 0.21 -4.01
C LEU A 306 -19.43 1.08 -3.98
N GLN A 307 -19.53 1.96 -2.98
CA GLN A 307 -20.70 2.83 -2.80
C GLN A 307 -20.64 4.12 -3.63
N GLY A 308 -19.58 4.36 -4.39
CA GLY A 308 -19.41 5.58 -5.18
C GLY A 308 -19.26 6.86 -4.34
N HIS A 309 -18.80 6.76 -3.10
CA HIS A 309 -18.58 7.91 -2.20
C HIS A 309 -17.25 8.60 -2.50
N VAL A 310 -17.15 9.18 -3.70
CA VAL A 310 -15.92 9.75 -4.28
C VAL A 310 -15.46 11.05 -3.62
N ASP A 311 -16.28 11.70 -2.80
CA ASP A 311 -15.92 12.90 -2.04
C ASP A 311 -14.95 12.62 -0.88
N LEU A 312 -14.73 11.35 -0.54
CA LEU A 312 -13.91 10.94 0.60
C LEU A 312 -12.41 10.91 0.30
N LYS A 313 -11.64 11.07 1.37
CA LYS A 313 -10.19 10.89 1.35
C LYS A 313 -9.82 9.40 1.51
N PHE A 314 -8.69 8.94 0.97
CA PHE A 314 -7.79 9.62 0.04
C PHE A 314 -8.02 9.02 -1.34
N ASP A 315 -7.96 9.86 -2.38
CA ASP A 315 -7.87 9.43 -3.78
C ASP A 315 -9.00 8.51 -4.26
N VAL A 316 -10.14 8.49 -3.56
CA VAL A 316 -11.31 7.68 -3.92
C VAL A 316 -11.81 7.95 -5.34
N PRO A 317 -11.87 9.20 -5.86
CA PRO A 317 -12.25 9.45 -7.25
C PRO A 317 -11.37 8.71 -8.26
N PHE A 318 -10.06 8.71 -8.02
CA PHE A 318 -9.10 8.08 -8.91
C PHE A 318 -9.28 6.56 -8.90
N VAL A 319 -9.26 5.93 -7.71
CA VAL A 319 -9.43 4.48 -7.61
C VAL A 319 -10.81 4.02 -8.08
N PHE A 320 -11.84 4.86 -7.91
CA PHE A 320 -13.17 4.61 -8.47
C PHE A 320 -13.13 4.60 -10.01
N ALA A 321 -12.47 5.57 -10.63
CA ALA A 321 -12.30 5.59 -12.08
C ALA A 321 -11.57 4.34 -12.60
N GLU A 322 -10.53 3.87 -11.90
CA GLU A 322 -9.76 2.67 -12.28
C GLU A 322 -10.64 1.42 -12.50
N VAL A 323 -11.78 1.33 -11.78
CA VAL A 323 -12.68 0.17 -11.81
C VAL A 323 -14.07 0.43 -12.43
N ASN A 324 -14.49 1.69 -12.59
CA ASN A 324 -15.83 2.06 -13.06
C ASN A 324 -15.86 3.07 -14.21
N ALA A 325 -14.73 3.53 -14.74
CA ALA A 325 -14.76 4.54 -15.81
C ALA A 325 -15.45 4.02 -17.09
N ASP A 326 -16.25 4.88 -17.71
CA ASP A 326 -16.85 4.60 -19.02
C ASP A 326 -15.81 4.81 -20.12
N ARG A 327 -15.67 3.89 -21.07
CA ARG A 327 -14.87 4.14 -22.28
C ARG A 327 -15.71 4.84 -23.33
N VAL A 328 -15.29 6.02 -23.77
CA VAL A 328 -16.01 6.78 -24.79
C VAL A 328 -15.16 6.84 -26.06
N THR A 329 -15.72 6.34 -27.16
CA THR A 329 -15.07 6.40 -28.47
C THR A 329 -15.54 7.63 -29.24
N TRP A 330 -14.59 8.46 -29.66
CA TRP A 330 -14.82 9.69 -30.41
C TRP A 330 -14.23 9.61 -31.83
N MET A 331 -14.99 10.07 -32.81
CA MET A 331 -14.50 10.39 -34.15
C MET A 331 -14.08 11.87 -34.20
N VAL A 332 -12.85 12.15 -34.61
CA VAL A 332 -12.37 13.50 -34.90
C VAL A 332 -12.52 13.73 -36.40
N LEU A 333 -13.38 14.68 -36.78
CA LEU A 333 -13.64 15.06 -38.16
C LEU A 333 -12.53 15.99 -38.69
N ALA A 334 -12.44 16.13 -40.01
CA ALA A 334 -11.47 16.98 -40.70
C ALA A 334 -11.47 18.46 -40.22
N ASP A 335 -12.62 18.96 -39.77
CA ASP A 335 -12.78 20.32 -39.24
C ASP A 335 -12.32 20.45 -37.76
N GLY A 336 -11.84 19.36 -37.16
CA GLY A 336 -11.41 19.29 -35.77
C GLY A 336 -12.55 19.03 -34.76
N SER A 337 -13.80 18.98 -35.20
CA SER A 337 -14.93 18.66 -34.33
C SER A 337 -14.93 17.18 -33.91
N LYS A 338 -15.51 16.90 -32.73
CA LYS A 338 -15.59 15.56 -32.14
C LYS A 338 -17.03 15.04 -32.20
N LYS A 339 -17.21 13.82 -32.69
CA LYS A 339 -18.49 13.11 -32.69
C LYS A 339 -18.38 11.83 -31.86
N LYS A 340 -19.22 11.70 -30.83
CA LYS A 340 -19.31 10.46 -30.05
C LYS A 340 -19.84 9.33 -30.92
N ILE A 341 -19.10 8.21 -30.97
CA ILE A 341 -19.46 7.02 -31.75
C ILE A 341 -20.11 5.99 -30.84
N PHE A 342 -19.51 5.75 -29.67
CA PHE A 342 -19.87 4.64 -28.79
C PHE A 342 -19.45 4.95 -27.35
N THR A 343 -20.19 4.39 -26.40
CA THR A 343 -19.84 4.39 -24.98
C THR A 343 -19.95 2.97 -24.46
N ASP A 344 -18.90 2.49 -23.81
CA ASP A 344 -18.82 1.20 -23.14
C ASP A 344 -18.69 1.43 -21.64
N SER A 345 -19.75 1.14 -20.91
CA SER A 345 -19.81 1.33 -19.46
C SER A 345 -19.50 0.06 -18.67
N GLY A 346 -19.14 -1.04 -19.34
CA GLY A 346 -19.06 -2.36 -18.69
C GLY A 346 -17.73 -3.07 -18.81
N SER A 347 -16.80 -2.61 -19.66
CA SER A 347 -15.52 -3.31 -19.89
C SER A 347 -14.40 -2.96 -18.92
N VAL A 348 -14.44 -1.81 -18.26
CA VAL A 348 -13.44 -1.41 -17.27
C VAL A 348 -13.66 -2.18 -15.97
N GLY A 349 -12.59 -2.47 -15.24
CA GLY A 349 -12.69 -3.02 -13.89
C GLY A 349 -13.16 -4.47 -13.83
N GLN A 350 -12.44 -5.38 -14.48
CA GLN A 350 -12.84 -6.79 -14.62
C GLN A 350 -11.99 -7.73 -13.79
N ASN A 351 -12.62 -8.83 -13.33
CA ASN A 351 -11.96 -9.94 -12.64
C ASN A 351 -10.96 -9.49 -11.57
N ILE A 352 -11.33 -8.52 -10.73
CA ILE A 352 -10.45 -7.98 -9.70
C ILE A 352 -10.03 -9.15 -8.80
N SER A 353 -8.74 -9.41 -8.71
CA SER A 353 -8.22 -10.70 -8.25
C SER A 353 -7.21 -10.54 -7.12
N THR A 354 -7.30 -11.43 -6.14
CA THR A 354 -6.26 -11.61 -5.11
C THR A 354 -6.06 -13.09 -4.80
N LYS A 355 -4.96 -13.41 -4.11
CA LYS A 355 -4.65 -14.79 -3.70
C LYS A 355 -5.58 -15.21 -2.56
N ALA A 356 -6.08 -16.43 -2.61
CA ALA A 356 -6.87 -17.02 -1.54
C ALA A 356 -6.08 -17.20 -0.24
N VAL A 357 -6.76 -17.04 0.89
CA VAL A 357 -6.24 -17.39 2.22
C VAL A 357 -5.90 -18.88 2.24
N GLY A 358 -4.65 -19.21 2.59
CA GLY A 358 -4.22 -20.60 2.80
C GLY A 358 -4.13 -21.48 1.54
N SER A 359 -4.32 -20.93 0.33
CA SER A 359 -4.14 -21.69 -0.91
C SER A 359 -3.66 -20.83 -2.09
N ASP A 360 -3.21 -21.47 -3.16
CA ASP A 360 -2.72 -20.82 -4.38
C ASP A 360 -3.83 -20.55 -5.40
N LYS A 361 -5.09 -20.55 -4.96
CA LYS A 361 -6.25 -20.28 -5.81
C LYS A 361 -6.47 -18.77 -5.95
N ARG A 362 -6.98 -18.38 -7.12
CA ARG A 362 -7.51 -17.02 -7.36
C ARG A 362 -8.84 -16.85 -6.64
N VAL A 363 -9.00 -15.73 -5.95
CA VAL A 363 -10.29 -15.23 -5.48
C VAL A 363 -10.65 -14.01 -6.29
N ASP A 364 -11.86 -14.00 -6.82
CA ASP A 364 -12.46 -12.83 -7.46
C ASP A 364 -13.11 -11.96 -6.40
N ILE A 365 -12.68 -10.70 -6.33
CA ILE A 365 -13.16 -9.68 -5.38
C ILE A 365 -13.80 -8.50 -6.13
N THR A 366 -14.21 -8.66 -7.39
CA THR A 366 -14.84 -7.58 -8.18
C THR A 366 -16.07 -7.01 -7.48
N ALA A 367 -16.87 -7.87 -6.85
CA ALA A 367 -18.06 -7.46 -6.09
C ALA A 367 -17.76 -6.60 -4.85
N ASN A 368 -16.50 -6.55 -4.40
CA ASN A 368 -16.09 -5.66 -3.32
C ASN A 368 -15.84 -4.23 -3.81
N TYR A 369 -15.62 -4.04 -5.11
CA TYR A 369 -15.25 -2.75 -5.71
C TYR A 369 -16.40 -2.12 -6.50
N LYS A 370 -17.28 -2.93 -7.07
CA LYS A 370 -18.44 -2.43 -7.81
C LYS A 370 -19.62 -3.38 -7.78
N HIS A 371 -20.81 -2.82 -7.99
CA HIS A 371 -22.03 -3.59 -8.17
C HIS A 371 -22.04 -4.29 -9.53
N ALA A 372 -22.90 -5.29 -9.69
CA ALA A 372 -23.05 -5.97 -10.97
C ALA A 372 -23.57 -4.99 -12.04
N GLU A 373 -22.93 -5.01 -13.21
CA GLU A 373 -23.32 -4.17 -14.34
C GLU A 373 -24.82 -4.33 -14.68
N GLY A 374 -25.52 -3.21 -14.86
CA GLY A 374 -26.95 -3.19 -15.20
C GLY A 374 -27.93 -3.35 -14.02
N TRP A 375 -27.46 -3.34 -12.77
CA TRP A 375 -28.30 -3.24 -11.57
C TRP A 375 -28.20 -1.82 -11.00
N TYR A 376 -29.34 -1.09 -11.01
CA TYR A 376 -29.51 0.25 -10.42
C TYR A 376 -30.44 0.21 -9.21
#